data_AF-A0A925VKR8-F1
#
_entry.id   AF-A0A925VKR8-F1
#
_cell.length_a   1.000
_cell.length_b   1.000
_cell.length_c   1.000
_cell.angle_alpha   90.00
_cell.angle_beta   90.00
_cell.angle_gamma   90.00
#
_symmetry.space_group_name_H-M   'P 1'
#
loop_
_entity.id
_entity.type
_entity.pdbx_description
1 polymer ?
#
loop_
_entity_poly.entity_id
_entity_poly.type
_entity_poly.pdbx_seq_one_letter_code
_entity_poly.pdbx_strand_id
1 'polypeptide(L)'
;IFAFHGAAPDAVPAGEGAGGVVAPIGSSAQYIQPDLRVAIWRTQPEIEGDAPALAQRLADILDRVHAALTAHVAVRCHGVFLDALSANAHGALASVNGLLRRDGTALADDLEDLLVCPKPHIAPWRVDLVSHTRDCCANATLCHIKHRPHAGKPQRLTALDEIAAAISSGSAFGDEAAVAEAATSQVLAITKRYAQLLQPDIAHYRQWVSDELDVGDRFETTALLNGAQRETLALARFLWEQIEYIKASNFAGPTLLFTGVLEELTRATIYQRSPPLYDADTGRALMLTLGTLGNSKGHGGTNWTILEQSIVLGGCWHAQVSPQQLLAFSSWIDMIKTIGYIRNDAAHKANVERKAFQRLIALYFGSPVSGIGVFNGLLLAWQ
;
A
#
# COMPACT_ATOMS: atom_id res chain seq x y z
N ILE A 1 -10.38 30.93 -20.08
CA ILE A 1 -11.66 31.67 -20.00
C ILE A 1 -12.46 31.34 -21.26
N PHE A 2 -13.30 30.31 -21.22
CA PHE A 2 -14.41 30.14 -22.17
C PHE A 2 -15.51 29.36 -21.46
N ALA A 3 -16.62 30.06 -21.21
CA ALA A 3 -17.88 29.52 -20.73
C ALA A 3 -18.69 29.00 -21.92
N PHE A 4 -19.39 27.87 -21.75
CA PHE A 4 -20.44 27.46 -22.67
C PHE A 4 -21.78 27.49 -21.92
N HIS A 5 -22.65 28.38 -22.38
CA HIS A 5 -24.04 28.49 -21.99
C HIS A 5 -24.80 27.21 -22.40
N GLY A 6 -25.44 26.56 -21.43
CA GLY A 6 -26.44 25.54 -21.70
C GLY A 6 -27.74 26.21 -22.14
N ALA A 7 -28.13 26.01 -23.41
CA ALA A 7 -29.51 26.13 -23.81
C ALA A 7 -30.15 24.74 -23.66
N ALA A 8 -31.16 24.63 -22.80
CA ALA A 8 -31.99 23.44 -22.72
C ALA A 8 -32.77 23.28 -24.04
N PRO A 9 -32.92 22.07 -24.59
CA PRO A 9 -33.82 21.87 -25.71
C PRO A 9 -35.26 21.95 -25.21
N ASP A 10 -36.01 22.85 -25.84
CA ASP A 10 -37.41 23.12 -25.62
C ASP A 10 -38.28 21.86 -25.70
N ALA A 11 -39.37 21.90 -24.94
CA ALA A 11 -40.42 20.88 -24.94
C ALA A 11 -40.91 20.58 -26.37
N VAL A 12 -40.87 19.31 -26.76
CA VAL A 12 -41.49 18.83 -28.01
C VAL A 12 -43.02 18.95 -27.86
N PRO A 13 -43.72 19.62 -28.78
CA PRO A 13 -45.18 19.71 -28.72
C PRO A 13 -45.80 18.34 -29.00
N ALA A 14 -46.78 17.98 -28.18
CA ALA A 14 -47.62 16.81 -28.39
C ALA A 14 -48.44 17.01 -29.69
N GLY A 15 -48.01 16.35 -30.76
CA GLY A 15 -48.71 16.28 -32.05
C GLY A 15 -48.95 14.83 -32.44
N GLU A 16 -50.22 14.50 -32.65
CA GLU A 16 -50.76 13.17 -32.92
C GLU A 16 -50.16 12.50 -34.17
N GLY A 17 -49.82 11.21 -34.04
CA GLY A 17 -49.35 10.35 -35.12
C GLY A 17 -48.59 9.16 -34.55
N ALA A 18 -49.28 8.06 -34.31
CA ALA A 18 -48.74 6.83 -33.73
C ALA A 18 -47.77 6.10 -34.68
N GLY A 19 -46.56 6.63 -34.81
CA GLY A 19 -45.38 5.90 -35.25
C GLY A 19 -44.38 5.99 -34.11
N GLY A 20 -44.19 4.90 -33.37
CA GLY A 20 -43.27 4.89 -32.22
C GLY A 20 -41.88 5.30 -32.67
N VAL A 21 -41.50 6.55 -32.37
CA VAL A 21 -40.13 7.01 -32.54
C VAL A 21 -39.31 6.29 -31.47
N VAL A 22 -38.56 5.28 -31.89
CA VAL A 22 -37.56 4.64 -31.04
C VAL A 22 -36.40 5.61 -30.90
N ALA A 23 -36.46 6.45 -29.87
CA ALA A 23 -35.33 7.25 -29.41
C ALA A 23 -34.84 6.68 -28.06
N PRO A 24 -33.53 6.61 -27.83
CA PRO A 24 -33.03 6.24 -26.52
C PRO A 24 -33.48 7.28 -25.49
N ILE A 25 -33.93 6.83 -24.32
CA ILE A 25 -34.35 7.70 -23.21
C ILE A 25 -33.14 8.58 -22.83
N GLY A 26 -33.20 9.90 -23.03
CA GLY A 26 -32.05 10.80 -22.90
C GLY A 26 -31.39 10.81 -21.51
N SER A 27 -32.14 10.52 -20.44
CA SER A 27 -31.60 10.34 -19.08
C SER A 27 -30.93 8.98 -18.85
N SER A 28 -31.20 8.01 -19.72
CA SER A 28 -30.59 6.66 -19.74
C SER A 28 -29.50 6.54 -20.82
N ALA A 29 -29.51 7.46 -21.79
CA ALA A 29 -28.49 7.62 -22.81
C ALA A 29 -27.40 8.54 -22.27
N GLN A 30 -26.46 7.98 -21.51
CA GLN A 30 -25.23 8.71 -21.26
C GLN A 30 -24.49 8.90 -22.58
N TYR A 31 -24.18 10.17 -22.85
CA TYR A 31 -23.49 10.61 -24.04
C TYR A 31 -22.19 9.83 -24.26
N ILE A 32 -22.03 9.45 -25.52
CA ILE A 32 -21.05 8.56 -26.11
C ILE A 32 -19.61 8.99 -25.77
N GLN A 33 -18.71 8.00 -25.63
CA GLN A 33 -17.25 8.15 -25.60
C GLN A 33 -16.76 9.29 -26.51
N PRO A 34 -15.77 10.11 -26.09
CA PRO A 34 -15.27 11.22 -26.91
C PRO A 34 -14.63 10.80 -28.24
N ASP A 35 -14.33 9.52 -28.41
CA ASP A 35 -13.62 8.89 -29.52
C ASP A 35 -14.51 7.99 -30.40
N LEU A 36 -15.81 7.84 -30.10
CA LEU A 36 -16.75 7.08 -30.91
C LEU A 36 -17.69 8.00 -31.69
N ARG A 37 -17.47 8.07 -33.01
CA ARG A 37 -18.44 8.64 -33.95
C ARG A 37 -19.48 7.58 -34.31
N VAL A 38 -20.67 7.69 -33.74
CA VAL A 38 -21.85 6.96 -34.24
C VAL A 38 -22.43 7.75 -35.42
N ALA A 39 -22.18 7.28 -36.64
CA ALA A 39 -22.82 7.82 -37.83
C ALA A 39 -24.18 7.13 -38.03
N ILE A 40 -25.27 7.89 -37.86
CA ILE A 40 -26.62 7.39 -38.12
C ILE A 40 -26.91 7.59 -39.61
N TRP A 41 -26.95 6.48 -40.36
CA TRP A 41 -27.36 6.50 -41.76
C TRP A 41 -28.87 6.29 -41.85
N ARG A 42 -29.58 7.27 -42.42
CA ARG A 42 -30.97 7.09 -42.85
C ARG A 42 -30.95 6.61 -44.28
N THR A 43 -31.04 5.31 -44.49
CA THR A 43 -31.34 4.77 -45.82
C THR A 43 -32.85 4.67 -45.96
N GLN A 44 -33.44 5.49 -46.83
CA GLN A 44 -34.72 5.15 -47.44
C GLN A 44 -34.38 4.29 -48.67
N PRO A 45 -34.68 2.99 -48.68
CA PRO A 45 -34.64 2.26 -49.93
C PRO A 45 -35.72 2.85 -50.85
N GLU A 46 -35.35 3.27 -52.07
CA GLU A 46 -36.32 3.38 -53.16
C GLU A 46 -36.83 1.96 -53.44
N ILE A 47 -38.13 1.73 -53.27
CA ILE A 47 -38.74 0.42 -53.53
C ILE A 47 -39.74 0.58 -54.66
N GLU A 48 -39.40 0.07 -55.85
CA GLU A 48 -40.39 -0.39 -56.82
C GLU A 48 -40.76 -1.84 -56.48
N GLY A 49 -42.03 -2.11 -56.20
CA GLY A 49 -42.53 -3.46 -55.87
C GLY A 49 -42.83 -3.67 -54.38
N ASP A 50 -43.00 -4.95 -54.01
CA ASP A 50 -43.67 -5.50 -52.81
C ASP A 50 -43.11 -5.01 -51.46
N ALA A 51 -43.29 -3.71 -51.21
CA ALA A 51 -42.90 -2.96 -50.02
C ALA A 51 -43.41 -3.57 -48.71
N PRO A 52 -44.61 -4.18 -48.63
CA PRO A 52 -45.05 -4.86 -47.42
C PRO A 52 -44.16 -6.05 -47.04
N ALA A 53 -43.73 -6.86 -48.03
CA ALA A 53 -42.92 -8.04 -47.78
C ALA A 53 -41.50 -7.68 -47.31
N LEU A 54 -40.91 -6.63 -47.90
CA LEU A 54 -39.58 -6.14 -47.47
C LEU A 54 -39.64 -5.46 -46.10
N ALA A 55 -40.68 -4.66 -45.84
CA ALA A 55 -40.90 -4.03 -44.54
C ALA A 55 -41.06 -5.09 -43.44
N GLN A 56 -41.83 -6.14 -43.70
CA GLN A 56 -41.99 -7.25 -42.75
C GLN A 56 -40.66 -7.97 -42.50
N ARG A 57 -39.87 -8.23 -43.55
CA ARG A 57 -38.58 -8.91 -43.40
C ARG A 57 -37.55 -8.09 -42.63
N LEU A 58 -37.56 -6.77 -42.81
CA LEU A 58 -36.72 -5.84 -42.04
C LEU A 58 -37.19 -5.75 -40.58
N ALA A 59 -38.50 -5.72 -40.33
CA ALA A 59 -39.06 -5.80 -38.98
C ALA A 59 -38.63 -7.11 -38.29
N ASP A 60 -38.76 -8.26 -38.97
CA ASP A 60 -38.36 -9.56 -38.42
C ASP A 60 -36.85 -9.67 -38.15
N ILE A 61 -36.00 -8.97 -38.92
CA ILE A 61 -34.55 -8.90 -38.69
C ILE A 61 -34.28 -7.99 -37.49
N LEU A 62 -34.94 -6.82 -37.43
CA LEU A 62 -34.80 -5.90 -36.31
C LEU A 62 -35.28 -6.52 -35.00
N ASP A 63 -36.39 -7.24 -35.01
CA ASP A 63 -36.91 -7.97 -33.84
C ASP A 63 -35.97 -9.09 -33.40
N ARG A 64 -35.35 -9.81 -34.34
CA ARG A 64 -34.32 -10.82 -34.03
C ARG A 64 -33.05 -10.21 -33.47
N VAL A 65 -32.60 -9.07 -34.00
CA VAL A 65 -31.47 -8.32 -33.46
C VAL A 65 -31.82 -7.75 -32.08
N HIS A 66 -33.04 -7.24 -31.89
CA HIS A 66 -33.52 -6.73 -30.61
C HIS A 66 -33.61 -7.84 -29.56
N ALA A 67 -34.10 -9.02 -29.93
CA ALA A 67 -34.12 -10.23 -29.11
C ALA A 67 -32.70 -10.72 -28.76
N ALA A 68 -31.77 -10.68 -29.72
CA ALA A 68 -30.37 -11.03 -29.51
C ALA A 68 -29.62 -10.00 -28.64
N LEU A 69 -29.98 -8.72 -28.72
CA LEU A 69 -29.45 -7.65 -27.87
C LEU A 69 -30.06 -7.65 -26.46
N THR A 70 -31.28 -8.15 -26.29
CA THR A 70 -31.91 -8.40 -24.97
C THR A 70 -31.39 -9.68 -24.32
N ALA A 71 -30.81 -10.61 -25.08
CA ALA A 71 -30.09 -11.76 -24.53
C ALA A 71 -28.80 -11.29 -23.84
N HIS A 72 -28.91 -11.03 -22.54
CA HIS A 72 -27.80 -10.69 -21.66
C HIS A 72 -26.73 -11.78 -21.70
N VAL A 73 -25.55 -11.46 -22.26
CA VAL A 73 -24.33 -12.24 -21.99
C VAL A 73 -23.88 -11.90 -20.57
N ALA A 74 -24.07 -12.82 -19.64
CA ALA A 74 -23.72 -12.61 -18.23
C ALA A 74 -22.20 -12.59 -18.02
N VAL A 75 -21.58 -11.41 -18.18
CA VAL A 75 -20.27 -11.12 -17.60
C VAL A 75 -20.50 -10.19 -16.41
N ARG A 76 -20.49 -10.76 -15.20
CA ARG A 76 -20.86 -10.05 -13.98
C ARG A 76 -19.72 -10.09 -12.95
N CYS A 77 -18.88 -9.06 -12.98
CA CYS A 77 -18.13 -8.61 -11.80
C CYS A 77 -18.92 -7.41 -11.26
N HIS A 78 -19.54 -7.55 -10.09
CA HIS A 78 -20.49 -6.57 -9.52
C HIS A 78 -19.86 -5.67 -8.46
N GLY A 79 -18.54 -5.65 -8.36
CA GLY A 79 -17.86 -5.01 -7.24
C GLY A 79 -18.13 -3.50 -7.10
N VAL A 80 -17.65 -2.98 -5.98
CA VAL A 80 -18.04 -1.69 -5.41
C VAL A 80 -17.19 -0.56 -5.99
N PHE A 81 -17.82 0.58 -6.27
CA PHE A 81 -17.15 1.78 -6.80
C PHE A 81 -16.49 2.59 -5.68
N LEU A 82 -15.21 2.96 -5.83
CA LEU A 82 -14.50 3.87 -4.91
C LEU A 82 -14.76 5.36 -5.16
N ASP A 83 -15.61 5.73 -6.12
CA ASP A 83 -15.95 7.15 -6.38
C ASP A 83 -16.66 7.78 -5.16
N ALA A 84 -17.45 7.00 -4.41
CA ALA A 84 -18.05 7.45 -3.15
C ALA A 84 -17.01 7.69 -2.03
N LEU A 85 -15.85 7.02 -2.08
CA LEU A 85 -14.74 7.25 -1.15
C LEU A 85 -13.85 8.42 -1.60
N SER A 86 -13.80 8.69 -2.91
CA SER A 86 -13.16 9.91 -3.44
C SER A 86 -13.89 11.18 -3.00
N ALA A 87 -15.19 11.08 -2.68
CA ALA A 87 -15.98 12.16 -2.10
C ALA A 87 -15.79 12.34 -0.58
N ASN A 88 -15.11 11.43 0.12
CA ASN A 88 -14.87 11.47 1.57
C ASN A 88 -13.40 11.76 1.91
N ALA A 89 -12.78 12.69 1.18
CA ALA A 89 -11.36 13.07 1.29
C ALA A 89 -10.93 13.68 2.64
N HIS A 90 -11.78 13.72 3.68
CA HIS A 90 -11.46 14.35 4.96
C HIS A 90 -11.96 13.57 6.19
N GLY A 91 -11.52 12.32 6.35
CA GLY A 91 -11.36 11.74 7.70
C GLY A 91 -12.55 11.00 8.31
N ALA A 92 -13.42 10.35 7.52
CA ALA A 92 -14.50 9.52 8.05
C ALA A 92 -14.56 8.13 7.38
N LEU A 93 -13.64 7.24 7.74
CA LEU A 93 -13.88 5.79 7.59
C LEU A 93 -14.85 5.26 8.67
N ALA A 94 -15.25 6.09 9.63
CA ALA A 94 -16.06 5.70 10.79
C ALA A 94 -17.58 5.92 10.64
N SER A 95 -18.06 6.41 9.49
CA SER A 95 -19.50 6.56 9.23
C SER A 95 -19.84 6.32 7.77
N VAL A 96 -19.45 5.17 7.23
CA VAL A 96 -19.82 4.77 5.87
C VAL A 96 -21.26 4.23 5.86
N ASN A 97 -22.23 5.12 6.07
CA ASN A 97 -23.59 4.86 5.64
C ASN A 97 -23.62 4.89 4.10
N GLY A 98 -23.55 3.71 3.48
CA GLY A 98 -23.95 3.51 2.09
C GLY A 98 -22.82 3.42 1.06
N LEU A 99 -21.94 2.42 1.17
CA LEU A 99 -21.26 1.93 -0.03
C LEU A 99 -22.34 1.36 -0.97
N LEU A 100 -22.45 1.92 -2.17
CA LEU A 100 -23.41 1.45 -3.17
C LEU A 100 -22.69 0.58 -4.21
N ARG A 101 -23.30 -0.55 -4.54
CA ARG A 101 -22.92 -1.39 -5.67
C ARG A 101 -23.27 -0.71 -6.99
N ARG A 102 -22.79 -1.27 -8.10
CA ARG A 102 -23.06 -0.76 -9.45
C ARG A 102 -24.54 -0.70 -9.82
N ASP A 103 -25.35 -1.57 -9.23
CA ASP A 103 -26.79 -1.60 -9.40
C ASP A 103 -27.53 -0.64 -8.47
N GLY A 104 -26.81 0.21 -7.72
CA GLY A 104 -27.37 1.16 -6.76
C GLY A 104 -27.79 0.53 -5.43
N THR A 105 -27.58 -0.78 -5.24
CA THR A 105 -27.93 -1.44 -3.97
C THR A 105 -26.89 -1.14 -2.90
N ALA A 106 -27.33 -0.97 -1.65
CA ALA A 106 -26.42 -0.84 -0.53
C ALA A 106 -25.62 -2.14 -0.33
N LEU A 107 -24.32 -1.99 -0.21
CA LEU A 107 -23.41 -3.05 0.19
C LEU A 107 -23.59 -3.26 1.69
N ALA A 108 -24.38 -4.27 2.07
CA ALA A 108 -24.66 -4.59 3.46
C ALA A 108 -23.36 -4.96 4.22
N ASP A 109 -22.98 -4.07 5.13
CA ASP A 109 -22.19 -4.11 6.39
C ASP A 109 -20.97 -5.03 6.57
N ASP A 110 -20.65 -5.95 5.64
CA ASP A 110 -19.52 -6.85 5.80
C ASP A 110 -18.31 -6.40 4.98
N LEU A 111 -17.57 -5.43 5.53
CA LEU A 111 -16.30 -4.95 4.96
C LEU A 111 -15.23 -6.06 4.92
N GLU A 112 -15.34 -7.11 5.75
CA GLU A 112 -14.39 -8.24 5.79
C GLU A 112 -14.53 -9.16 4.56
N ASP A 113 -15.68 -9.11 3.90
CA ASP A 113 -15.97 -9.82 2.66
C ASP A 113 -15.34 -9.13 1.43
N LEU A 114 -14.80 -7.91 1.55
CA LEU A 114 -14.26 -7.15 0.41
C LEU A 114 -12.76 -7.37 0.16
N LEU A 115 -12.43 -7.51 -1.13
CA LEU A 115 -11.09 -7.78 -1.66
C LEU A 115 -10.69 -6.76 -2.71
N VAL A 116 -9.49 -6.19 -2.60
CA VAL A 116 -8.80 -5.41 -3.63
C VAL A 116 -8.46 -6.28 -4.85
N CYS A 117 -8.93 -5.87 -6.02
CA CYS A 117 -8.57 -6.51 -7.30
C CYS A 117 -7.23 -5.97 -7.83
N PRO A 118 -6.20 -6.81 -8.11
CA PRO A 118 -4.84 -6.37 -8.46
C PRO A 118 -4.64 -5.95 -9.93
N LYS A 119 -5.69 -5.52 -10.63
CA LYS A 119 -5.67 -5.24 -12.07
C LYS A 119 -5.29 -3.76 -12.35
N PRO A 120 -4.54 -3.43 -13.42
CA PRO A 120 -4.33 -2.03 -13.80
C PRO A 120 -5.61 -1.41 -14.36
N HIS A 121 -6.07 -0.30 -13.77
CA HIS A 121 -7.23 0.46 -14.23
C HIS A 121 -6.78 1.77 -14.90
N ILE A 122 -6.97 1.85 -16.22
CA ILE A 122 -6.79 3.09 -16.99
C ILE A 122 -8.17 3.70 -17.32
N ALA A 123 -9.23 2.89 -17.47
CA ALA A 123 -10.68 3.16 -17.32
C ALA A 123 -11.47 2.03 -18.06
N PRO A 124 -12.82 2.06 -18.18
CA PRO A 124 -13.82 2.59 -17.27
C PRO A 124 -14.88 1.51 -16.91
N TRP A 125 -15.44 1.47 -15.70
CA TRP A 125 -15.43 2.58 -14.75
C TRP A 125 -15.27 2.14 -13.29
N ARG A 126 -14.27 1.26 -13.09
CA ARG A 126 -13.38 1.10 -11.92
C ARG A 126 -13.97 0.48 -10.65
N VAL A 127 -13.75 -0.83 -10.53
CA VAL A 127 -14.03 -1.64 -9.34
C VAL A 127 -12.71 -2.01 -8.70
N ASP A 128 -12.39 -1.38 -7.58
CA ASP A 128 -11.21 -1.75 -6.81
C ASP A 128 -11.53 -2.83 -5.78
N LEU A 129 -12.80 -3.00 -5.39
CA LEU A 129 -13.24 -3.95 -4.36
C LEU A 129 -14.24 -4.98 -4.91
N VAL A 130 -13.94 -6.26 -4.71
CA VAL A 130 -14.80 -7.41 -5.04
C VAL A 130 -15.13 -8.21 -3.78
N SER A 131 -16.35 -8.71 -3.66
CA SER A 131 -16.75 -9.59 -2.57
C SER A 131 -16.20 -11.00 -2.75
N HIS A 132 -15.61 -11.56 -1.69
CA HIS A 132 -15.17 -12.94 -1.63
C HIS A 132 -16.34 -13.91 -1.87
N THR A 133 -17.48 -13.66 -1.23
CA THR A 133 -18.65 -14.55 -1.26
C THR A 133 -19.65 -14.27 -2.39
N ARG A 134 -19.58 -13.13 -3.07
CA ARG A 134 -20.63 -12.68 -4.01
C ARG A 134 -20.16 -12.28 -5.41
N ASP A 135 -18.86 -12.00 -5.61
CA ASP A 135 -18.32 -11.58 -6.91
C ASP A 135 -17.52 -12.70 -7.61
N CYS A 136 -16.64 -12.33 -8.55
CA CYS A 136 -15.78 -13.27 -9.29
C CYS A 136 -14.87 -14.12 -8.38
N CYS A 137 -14.75 -13.80 -7.10
CA CYS A 137 -14.03 -14.60 -6.11
C CYS A 137 -14.82 -15.85 -5.67
N ALA A 138 -16.16 -15.81 -5.68
CA ALA A 138 -17.00 -16.96 -5.39
C ALA A 138 -16.94 -18.02 -6.51
N ASN A 139 -16.62 -17.60 -7.74
CA ASN A 139 -16.45 -18.49 -8.88
C ASN A 139 -15.26 -18.08 -9.74
N ALA A 140 -14.15 -18.81 -9.57
CA ALA A 140 -12.89 -18.54 -10.27
C ALA A 140 -12.99 -18.61 -11.80
N THR A 141 -13.98 -19.26 -12.40
CA THR A 141 -14.16 -19.26 -13.87
C THR A 141 -14.59 -17.90 -14.42
N LEU A 142 -15.15 -17.03 -13.57
CA LEU A 142 -15.59 -15.68 -13.91
C LEU A 142 -14.47 -14.65 -13.75
N CYS A 143 -13.31 -15.05 -13.23
CA CYS A 143 -12.17 -14.17 -12.99
C CYS A 143 -11.41 -13.87 -14.29
N HIS A 144 -11.58 -12.65 -14.81
CA HIS A 144 -10.98 -12.21 -16.07
C HIS A 144 -9.43 -12.08 -16.03
N ILE A 145 -8.83 -12.14 -14.84
CA ILE A 145 -7.36 -12.12 -14.67
C ILE A 145 -6.76 -13.52 -14.45
N LYS A 146 -7.57 -14.57 -14.28
CA LYS A 146 -7.11 -15.93 -13.92
C LYS A 146 -6.08 -16.52 -14.88
N HIS A 147 -6.15 -16.17 -16.16
CA HIS A 147 -5.25 -16.66 -17.21
C HIS A 147 -4.24 -15.62 -17.69
N ARG A 148 -4.16 -14.45 -17.02
CA ARG A 148 -3.18 -13.43 -17.38
C ARG A 148 -1.84 -13.75 -16.72
N PRO A 149 -0.74 -13.81 -17.48
CA PRO A 149 0.58 -13.92 -16.88
C PRO A 149 0.83 -12.70 -15.98
N HIS A 150 1.41 -12.94 -14.79
CA HIS A 150 1.72 -11.93 -13.77
C HIS A 150 0.53 -11.26 -13.07
N ALA A 151 -0.70 -11.74 -13.25
CA ALA A 151 -1.83 -11.24 -12.47
C ALA A 151 -1.86 -11.86 -11.06
N GLY A 152 -1.88 -11.00 -10.03
CA GLY A 152 -2.11 -11.42 -8.65
C GLY A 152 -3.54 -11.93 -8.42
N LYS A 153 -3.78 -12.63 -7.31
CA LYS A 153 -5.14 -12.97 -6.85
C LYS A 153 -5.76 -11.74 -6.15
N PRO A 154 -7.10 -11.54 -6.16
CA PRO A 154 -7.76 -10.54 -5.32
C PRO A 154 -7.43 -10.75 -3.84
N GLN A 155 -7.22 -9.66 -3.10
CA GLN A 155 -6.65 -9.70 -1.74
C GLN A 155 -7.45 -8.80 -0.79
N ARG A 156 -7.57 -9.10 0.51
CA ARG A 156 -8.38 -8.28 1.43
C ARG A 156 -7.78 -6.87 1.61
N LEU A 157 -8.66 -5.88 1.81
CA LEU A 157 -8.24 -4.53 2.26
C LEU A 157 -7.55 -4.55 3.64
N THR A 158 -7.64 -5.66 4.38
CA THR A 158 -6.73 -5.97 5.49
C THR A 158 -5.34 -6.27 4.91
N ALA A 159 -4.71 -5.25 4.31
CA ALA A 159 -3.38 -5.28 3.68
C ALA A 159 -2.25 -5.73 4.62
N LEU A 160 -2.56 -5.95 5.90
CA LEU A 160 -1.69 -6.57 6.90
C LEU A 160 -1.53 -8.08 6.71
N ASP A 161 -2.58 -8.78 6.26
CA ASP A 161 -2.49 -10.22 5.94
C ASP A 161 -1.68 -10.43 4.66
N GLU A 162 -1.73 -9.46 3.73
CA GLU A 162 -0.85 -9.44 2.56
C GLU A 162 0.61 -9.27 2.96
N ILE A 163 0.91 -8.43 3.95
CA ILE A 163 2.28 -8.31 4.48
C ILE A 163 2.74 -9.63 5.08
N ALA A 164 1.91 -10.29 5.89
CA ALA A 164 2.24 -11.60 6.46
C ALA A 164 2.44 -12.68 5.38
N ALA A 165 1.54 -12.76 4.40
CA ALA A 165 1.64 -13.69 3.27
C ALA A 165 2.82 -13.37 2.33
N ALA A 166 3.09 -12.10 2.09
CA ALA A 166 4.22 -11.58 1.33
C ALA A 166 5.54 -12.04 1.95
N ILE A 167 5.73 -11.74 3.24
CA ILE A 167 6.93 -12.15 4.00
C ILE A 167 7.06 -13.68 3.98
N SER A 168 5.95 -14.41 4.17
CA SER A 168 5.96 -15.89 4.15
C SER A 168 6.24 -16.49 2.76
N SER A 169 5.91 -15.78 1.68
CA SER A 169 6.13 -16.25 0.30
C SER A 169 7.54 -15.98 -0.23
N GLY A 170 8.26 -15.01 0.38
CA GLY A 170 9.64 -14.67 0.03
C GLY A 170 10.70 -15.56 0.68
N SER A 171 10.31 -16.48 1.57
CA SER A 171 11.24 -17.30 2.37
C SER A 171 11.81 -18.52 1.64
N ALA A 172 11.58 -18.65 0.33
CA ALA A 172 12.11 -19.76 -0.46
C ALA A 172 13.53 -19.45 -0.97
N PHE A 173 14.52 -19.83 -0.15
CA PHE A 173 15.95 -19.95 -0.47
C PHE A 173 16.77 -18.65 -0.62
N GLY A 174 17.52 -18.27 0.43
CA GLY A 174 18.53 -17.21 0.38
C GLY A 174 19.25 -16.92 1.71
N ASP A 175 20.34 -16.15 1.63
CA ASP A 175 21.14 -15.57 2.73
C ASP A 175 20.26 -14.70 3.68
N GLU A 176 20.52 -14.75 5.00
CA GLU A 176 19.71 -14.11 6.07
C GLU A 176 19.50 -12.61 5.82
N ALA A 177 20.54 -11.92 5.35
CA ALA A 177 20.46 -10.50 5.02
C ALA A 177 19.54 -10.23 3.81
N ALA A 178 19.60 -11.08 2.79
CA ALA A 178 18.80 -10.95 1.58
C ALA A 178 17.32 -11.17 1.86
N VAL A 179 16.98 -12.12 2.76
CA VAL A 179 15.60 -12.37 3.18
C VAL A 179 15.02 -11.14 3.88
N ALA A 180 15.75 -10.56 4.83
CA ALA A 180 15.25 -9.41 5.58
C ALA A 180 15.15 -8.13 4.72
N GLU A 181 16.07 -7.92 3.78
CA GLU A 181 16.01 -6.83 2.81
C GLU A 181 14.83 -6.98 1.84
N ALA A 182 14.59 -8.19 1.32
CA ALA A 182 13.45 -8.49 0.47
C ALA A 182 12.13 -8.28 1.21
N ALA A 183 12.02 -8.79 2.45
CA ALA A 183 10.86 -8.62 3.30
C ALA A 183 10.57 -7.13 3.57
N THR A 184 11.60 -6.35 3.93
CA THR A 184 11.48 -4.91 4.18
C THR A 184 10.99 -4.16 2.93
N SER A 185 11.61 -4.44 1.77
CA SER A 185 11.23 -3.83 0.50
C SER A 185 9.79 -4.13 0.09
N GLN A 186 9.35 -5.37 0.32
CA GLN A 186 8.00 -5.81 0.03
C GLN A 186 6.97 -5.15 0.96
N VAL A 187 7.25 -5.09 2.28
CA VAL A 187 6.40 -4.38 3.25
C VAL A 187 6.27 -2.91 2.88
N LEU A 188 7.37 -2.26 2.48
CA LEU A 188 7.36 -0.85 2.06
C LEU A 188 6.49 -0.65 0.82
N ALA A 189 6.61 -1.51 -0.19
CA ALA A 189 5.80 -1.43 -1.39
C ALA A 189 4.29 -1.57 -1.09
N ILE A 190 3.91 -2.54 -0.24
CA ILE A 190 2.53 -2.74 0.18
C ILE A 190 2.02 -1.54 0.98
N THR A 191 2.82 -1.04 1.92
CA THR A 191 2.45 0.09 2.78
C THR A 191 2.31 1.38 1.98
N LYS A 192 3.19 1.63 0.99
CA LYS A 192 3.05 2.74 0.05
C LYS A 192 1.76 2.65 -0.75
N ARG A 193 1.42 1.47 -1.27
CA ARG A 193 0.15 1.26 -1.98
C ARG A 193 -1.04 1.50 -1.06
N TYR A 194 -0.98 1.04 0.19
CA TYR A 194 -2.03 1.25 1.16
C TYR A 194 -2.19 2.73 1.53
N ALA A 195 -1.09 3.45 1.72
CA ALA A 195 -1.09 4.89 1.92
C ALA A 195 -1.62 5.66 0.70
N GLN A 196 -1.31 5.23 -0.52
CA GLN A 196 -1.90 5.84 -1.73
C GLN A 196 -3.42 5.67 -1.79
N LEU A 197 -3.96 4.55 -1.30
CA LEU A 197 -5.39 4.28 -1.26
C LEU A 197 -6.10 5.08 -0.16
N LEU A 198 -5.52 5.12 1.04
CA LEU A 198 -6.13 5.81 2.18
C LEU A 198 -5.83 7.31 2.24
N GLN A 199 -4.82 7.76 1.48
CA GLN A 199 -4.30 9.14 1.48
C GLN A 199 -4.16 9.72 2.90
N PRO A 200 -3.42 9.04 3.80
CA PRO A 200 -3.23 9.55 5.14
C PRO A 200 -2.44 10.86 5.13
N ASP A 201 -2.60 11.65 6.19
CA ASP A 201 -1.73 12.79 6.44
C ASP A 201 -0.32 12.32 6.85
N ILE A 202 0.52 12.07 5.85
CA ILE A 202 1.93 11.66 6.04
C ILE A 202 2.72 12.73 6.79
N ALA A 203 2.35 14.01 6.65
CA ALA A 203 3.03 15.08 7.37
C ALA A 203 2.77 14.98 8.88
N HIS A 204 1.54 14.65 9.28
CA HIS A 204 1.22 14.36 10.68
C HIS A 204 2.06 13.22 11.26
N TYR A 205 2.20 12.09 10.55
CA TYR A 205 3.02 10.98 11.03
C TYR A 205 4.52 11.32 11.07
N ARG A 206 4.99 12.12 10.12
CA ARG A 206 6.37 12.62 10.12
C ARG A 206 6.63 13.52 11.34
N GLN A 207 5.68 14.40 11.66
CA GLN A 207 5.78 15.23 12.86
C GLN A 207 5.81 14.38 14.13
N TRP A 208 4.94 13.37 14.23
CA TRP A 208 4.95 12.44 15.37
C TRP A 208 6.31 11.75 15.55
N VAL A 209 6.93 11.28 14.45
CA VAL A 209 8.27 10.67 14.51
C VAL A 209 9.31 11.69 15.00
N SER A 210 9.24 12.93 14.52
CA SER A 210 10.14 13.99 14.95
C SER A 210 10.01 14.28 16.45
N ASP A 211 8.79 14.34 16.96
CA ASP A 211 8.49 14.61 18.36
C ASP A 211 8.97 13.48 19.28
N GLU A 212 8.71 12.22 18.90
CA GLU A 212 9.14 11.04 19.68
C GLU A 212 10.65 10.83 19.70
N LEU A 213 11.36 11.29 18.67
CA LEU A 213 12.83 11.20 18.66
C LEU A 213 13.48 12.17 19.64
N ASP A 214 12.80 13.28 19.95
CA ASP A 214 13.33 14.35 20.81
C ASP A 214 14.74 14.82 20.38
N VAL A 215 14.94 14.96 19.06
CA VAL A 215 16.21 15.44 18.45
C VAL A 215 16.08 16.86 17.88
N GLY A 216 14.95 17.53 18.12
CA GLY A 216 14.60 18.82 17.52
C GLY A 216 14.64 18.80 16.00
N ASP A 217 15.10 19.90 15.40
CA ASP A 217 15.18 20.05 13.93
C ASP A 217 16.16 19.10 13.25
N ARG A 218 16.98 18.33 14.01
CA ARG A 218 17.93 17.38 13.43
C ARG A 218 17.25 16.30 12.62
N PHE A 219 16.04 15.88 13.00
CA PHE A 219 15.30 14.89 12.21
C PHE A 219 15.13 15.39 10.77
N GLU A 220 14.76 16.65 10.60
CA GLU A 220 14.50 17.28 9.31
C GLU A 220 15.78 17.70 8.56
N THR A 221 16.80 18.16 9.29
CA THR A 221 17.97 18.83 8.71
C THR A 221 19.20 17.95 8.56
N THR A 222 19.27 16.82 9.28
CA THR A 222 20.46 15.96 9.23
C THR A 222 20.67 15.37 7.84
N ALA A 223 21.93 15.38 7.39
CA ALA A 223 22.35 14.70 6.16
C ALA A 223 22.38 13.17 6.31
N LEU A 224 22.34 12.66 7.54
CA LEU A 224 22.32 11.23 7.82
C LEU A 224 21.02 10.55 7.38
N LEU A 225 19.93 11.33 7.29
CA LEU A 225 18.65 10.85 6.83
C LEU A 225 18.29 11.52 5.50
N ASN A 226 17.82 10.73 4.55
CA ASN A 226 17.26 11.22 3.31
C ASN A 226 15.73 11.31 3.37
N GLY A 227 15.10 11.90 2.36
CA GLY A 227 13.64 12.05 2.32
C GLY A 227 12.89 10.72 2.33
N ALA A 228 13.41 9.69 1.65
CA ALA A 228 12.79 8.37 1.59
C ALA A 228 12.81 7.64 2.94
N GLN A 229 13.88 7.81 3.74
CA GLN A 229 13.97 7.27 5.09
C GLN A 229 12.96 7.93 6.03
N ARG A 230 12.83 9.27 5.96
CA ARG A 230 11.81 10.01 6.74
C ARG A 230 10.40 9.59 6.37
N GLU A 231 10.11 9.46 5.07
CA GLU A 231 8.83 8.95 4.58
C GLU A 231 8.57 7.52 5.07
N THR A 232 9.59 6.65 5.05
CA THR A 232 9.46 5.27 5.52
C THR A 232 9.12 5.18 7.01
N LEU A 233 9.69 6.05 7.85
CA LEU A 233 9.34 6.12 9.27
C LEU A 233 7.90 6.60 9.47
N ALA A 234 7.45 7.60 8.71
CA ALA A 234 6.06 8.06 8.73
C ALA A 234 5.10 6.93 8.30
N LEU A 235 5.45 6.18 7.24
CA LEU A 235 4.69 5.02 6.79
C LEU A 235 4.67 3.87 7.82
N ALA A 236 5.76 3.67 8.56
CA ALA A 236 5.80 2.69 9.66
C ALA A 236 4.82 3.06 10.78
N ARG A 237 4.77 4.34 11.17
CA ARG A 237 3.81 4.84 12.16
C ARG A 237 2.37 4.77 11.66
N PHE A 238 2.13 5.11 10.40
CA PHE A 238 0.84 4.92 9.74
C PHE A 238 0.41 3.46 9.84
N LEU A 239 1.24 2.52 9.40
CA LEU A 239 0.92 1.09 9.41
C LEU A 239 0.63 0.58 10.83
N TRP A 240 1.39 1.04 11.83
CA TRP A 240 1.10 0.74 13.23
C TRP A 240 -0.30 1.24 13.64
N GLU A 241 -0.68 2.46 13.30
CA GLU A 241 -2.03 2.97 13.59
C GLU A 241 -3.12 2.06 13.05
N GLN A 242 -2.92 1.59 11.81
CA GLN A 242 -3.90 0.76 11.13
C GLN A 242 -4.02 -0.60 11.80
N ILE A 243 -2.91 -1.20 12.26
CA ILE A 243 -2.92 -2.43 13.08
C ILE A 243 -3.72 -2.23 14.36
N GLU A 244 -3.51 -1.12 15.07
CA GLU A 244 -4.25 -0.81 16.30
C GLU A 244 -5.74 -0.60 16.04
N TYR A 245 -6.05 0.15 14.98
CA TYR A 245 -7.42 0.44 14.57
C TYR A 245 -8.22 -0.82 14.29
N ILE A 246 -7.64 -1.77 13.54
CA ILE A 246 -8.29 -3.06 13.24
C ILE A 246 -8.08 -4.12 14.32
N LYS A 247 -7.38 -3.78 15.42
CA LYS A 247 -7.04 -4.69 16.53
C LYS A 247 -6.29 -5.95 16.08
N ALA A 248 -5.45 -5.85 15.05
CA ALA A 248 -4.60 -6.94 14.63
C ALA A 248 -3.50 -7.22 15.68
N SER A 249 -3.00 -8.45 15.69
CA SER A 249 -2.00 -8.91 16.67
C SER A 249 -0.56 -8.93 16.14
N ASN A 250 -0.37 -8.70 14.83
CA ASN A 250 0.90 -8.82 14.16
C ASN A 250 1.51 -7.46 13.80
N PHE A 251 2.71 -7.20 14.34
CA PHE A 251 3.48 -5.96 14.16
C PHE A 251 4.75 -6.14 13.32
N ALA A 252 4.86 -7.23 12.54
CA ALA A 252 6.05 -7.50 11.73
C ALA A 252 6.31 -6.41 10.68
N GLY A 253 5.26 -5.89 10.03
CA GLY A 253 5.38 -4.82 9.04
C GLY A 253 6.04 -3.55 9.59
N PRO A 254 5.47 -2.88 10.61
CA PRO A 254 6.09 -1.71 11.22
C PRO A 254 7.48 -2.00 11.79
N THR A 255 7.70 -3.19 12.35
CA THR A 255 9.02 -3.63 12.84
C THR A 255 10.06 -3.58 11.73
N LEU A 256 9.76 -4.17 10.56
CA LEU A 256 10.68 -4.19 9.42
C LEU A 256 10.94 -2.79 8.87
N LEU A 257 9.94 -1.92 8.82
CA LEU A 257 10.12 -0.55 8.33
C LEU A 257 11.00 0.30 9.28
N PHE A 258 10.74 0.27 10.58
CA PHE A 258 11.58 1.00 11.56
C PHE A 258 13.02 0.49 11.55
N THR A 259 13.19 -0.84 11.64
CA THR A 259 14.52 -1.45 11.71
C THR A 259 15.27 -1.38 10.38
N GLY A 260 14.58 -1.36 9.24
CA GLY A 260 15.17 -1.15 7.92
C GLY A 260 15.81 0.24 7.79
N VAL A 261 15.13 1.30 8.26
CA VAL A 261 15.70 2.65 8.26
C VAL A 261 16.91 2.74 9.19
N LEU A 262 16.84 2.10 10.37
CA LEU A 262 17.99 2.02 11.28
C LEU A 262 19.16 1.26 10.65
N GLU A 263 18.92 0.14 9.97
CA GLU A 263 19.97 -0.63 9.30
C GLU A 263 20.68 0.21 8.23
N GLU A 264 19.94 0.91 7.37
CA GLU A 264 20.51 1.84 6.39
C GLU A 264 21.32 2.97 7.05
N LEU A 265 20.81 3.53 8.15
CA LEU A 265 21.54 4.54 8.91
C LEU A 265 22.85 3.98 9.48
N THR A 266 22.85 2.74 10.01
CA THR A 266 24.09 2.10 10.48
C THR A 266 25.06 1.76 9.36
N ARG A 267 24.57 1.41 8.15
CA ARG A 267 25.40 1.20 6.96
C ARG A 267 26.10 2.49 6.53
N ALA A 268 25.35 3.60 6.49
CA ALA A 268 25.86 4.93 6.13
C ALA A 268 26.74 5.59 7.21
N THR A 269 26.82 5.02 8.41
CA THR A 269 27.60 5.59 9.52
C THR A 269 28.67 4.61 10.00
N ILE A 270 28.27 3.67 10.86
CA ILE A 270 29.16 2.73 11.54
C ILE A 270 29.97 1.90 10.54
N TYR A 271 29.29 1.23 9.60
CA TYR A 271 29.96 0.34 8.67
C TYR A 271 30.83 1.09 7.66
N GLN A 272 30.42 2.28 7.22
CA GLN A 272 31.23 3.09 6.31
C GLN A 272 32.53 3.58 6.95
N ARG A 273 32.55 3.75 8.28
CA ARG A 273 33.73 4.23 9.03
C ARG A 273 34.56 3.12 9.67
N SER A 274 34.08 1.89 9.65
CA SER A 274 34.78 0.75 10.25
C SER A 274 35.39 -0.14 9.16
N PRO A 275 36.55 -0.77 9.41
CA PRO A 275 37.00 -1.90 8.62
C PRO A 275 35.94 -3.02 8.57
N PRO A 276 35.97 -3.90 7.56
CA PRO A 276 35.07 -5.04 7.53
C PRO A 276 35.16 -5.87 8.81
N LEU A 277 34.02 -6.35 9.30
CA LEU A 277 33.96 -7.28 10.41
C LEU A 277 34.10 -8.71 9.88
N TYR A 278 34.67 -9.62 10.66
CA TYR A 278 35.00 -10.96 10.19
C TYR A 278 34.45 -12.06 11.10
N ASP A 279 34.09 -13.17 10.48
CA ASP A 279 33.77 -14.41 11.19
C ASP A 279 35.07 -15.05 11.70
N ALA A 280 35.14 -15.34 13.00
CA ALA A 280 36.37 -15.83 13.63
C ALA A 280 36.78 -17.23 13.16
N ASP A 281 35.81 -18.05 12.77
CA ASP A 281 36.05 -19.45 12.40
C ASP A 281 36.40 -19.60 10.92
N THR A 282 35.79 -18.78 10.05
CA THR A 282 35.93 -18.88 8.59
C THR A 282 36.78 -17.78 7.97
N GLY A 283 37.07 -16.70 8.70
CA GLY A 283 37.82 -15.53 8.22
C GLY A 283 37.10 -14.73 7.14
N ARG A 284 35.82 -15.03 6.86
CA ARG A 284 35.02 -14.32 5.85
C ARG A 284 34.49 -13.01 6.41
N ALA A 285 34.36 -12.01 5.54
CA ALA A 285 33.70 -10.76 5.91
C ALA A 285 32.24 -11.04 6.27
N LEU A 286 31.79 -10.49 7.40
CA LEU A 286 30.42 -10.56 7.86
C LEU A 286 29.55 -9.56 7.11
N MET A 287 28.26 -9.89 7.01
CA MET A 287 27.26 -9.03 6.39
C MET A 287 27.06 -7.73 7.19
N LEU A 288 26.66 -6.66 6.51
CA LEU A 288 26.46 -5.33 7.11
C LEU A 288 25.04 -5.18 7.66
N THR A 289 24.72 -5.95 8.71
CA THR A 289 23.37 -6.04 9.29
C THR A 289 23.33 -5.65 10.76
N LEU A 290 22.16 -5.26 11.28
CA LEU A 290 21.99 -4.98 12.71
C LEU A 290 22.36 -6.20 13.59
N GLY A 291 22.12 -7.42 13.11
CA GLY A 291 22.47 -8.66 13.81
C GLY A 291 23.98 -8.82 13.98
N THR A 292 24.74 -8.59 12.90
CA THR A 292 26.21 -8.61 12.93
C THR A 292 26.75 -7.56 13.90
N LEU A 293 26.21 -6.33 13.85
CA LEU A 293 26.62 -5.25 14.73
C LEU A 293 26.34 -5.56 16.20
N GLY A 294 25.14 -6.04 16.51
CA GLY A 294 24.72 -6.41 17.86
C GLY A 294 25.48 -7.59 18.45
N ASN A 295 25.97 -8.52 17.62
CA ASN A 295 26.76 -9.68 18.05
C ASN A 295 28.26 -9.42 18.08
N SER A 296 28.73 -8.23 17.72
CA SER A 296 30.16 -7.88 17.67
C SER A 296 30.95 -8.18 18.95
N LYS A 297 30.31 -8.06 20.12
CA LYS A 297 30.91 -8.41 21.44
C LYS A 297 31.10 -9.91 21.66
N GLY A 298 30.32 -10.76 20.98
CA GLY A 298 30.34 -12.22 21.16
C GLY A 298 31.34 -12.96 20.26
N HIS A 299 31.68 -12.43 19.08
CA HIS A 299 32.57 -13.07 18.09
C HIS A 299 34.06 -12.98 18.50
N GLY A 300 34.43 -13.60 19.61
CA GLY A 300 35.80 -13.59 20.12
C GLY A 300 36.31 -12.21 20.56
N GLY A 301 35.42 -11.21 20.67
CA GLY A 301 35.75 -9.82 21.02
C GLY A 301 36.48 -9.03 19.95
N THR A 302 37.07 -9.68 18.94
CA THR A 302 37.86 -9.01 17.89
C THR A 302 37.05 -7.97 17.12
N ASN A 303 35.83 -8.31 16.69
CA ASN A 303 34.95 -7.36 15.99
C ASN A 303 34.55 -6.18 16.88
N TRP A 304 34.34 -6.42 18.18
CA TRP A 304 34.11 -5.34 19.13
C TRP A 304 35.33 -4.42 19.22
N THR A 305 36.53 -4.96 19.33
CA THR A 305 37.78 -4.17 19.34
C THR A 305 37.94 -3.34 18.06
N ILE A 306 37.63 -3.90 16.89
CA ILE A 306 37.66 -3.17 15.61
C ILE A 306 36.69 -1.97 15.65
N LEU A 307 35.46 -2.19 16.11
CA LEU A 307 34.47 -1.13 16.22
C LEU A 307 34.86 -0.08 17.26
N GLU A 308 35.34 -0.49 18.43
CA GLU A 308 35.79 0.41 19.48
C GLU A 308 36.95 1.30 18.99
N GLN A 309 37.92 0.72 18.28
CA GLN A 309 39.04 1.47 17.70
C GLN A 309 38.59 2.43 16.61
N SER A 310 37.78 1.97 15.65
CA SER A 310 37.39 2.78 14.49
C SER A 310 36.36 3.86 14.82
N ILE A 311 35.43 3.58 15.73
CA ILE A 311 34.30 4.46 16.01
C ILE A 311 34.53 5.31 17.25
N VAL A 312 34.95 4.71 18.37
CA VAL A 312 35.13 5.43 19.64
C VAL A 312 36.47 6.14 19.65
N LEU A 313 37.57 5.41 19.46
CA LEU A 313 38.91 6.02 19.44
C LEU A 313 39.14 6.86 18.18
N GLY A 314 38.46 6.53 17.08
CA GLY A 314 38.43 7.34 15.86
C GLY A 314 37.61 8.63 15.97
N GLY A 315 36.96 8.89 17.11
CA GLY A 315 36.24 10.14 17.38
C GLY A 315 34.93 10.31 16.62
N CYS A 316 34.37 9.24 16.03
CA CYS A 316 33.08 9.28 15.33
C CYS A 316 31.89 9.25 16.29
N TRP A 317 32.10 8.84 17.55
CA TRP A 317 31.05 8.74 18.56
C TRP A 317 31.30 9.64 19.76
N HIS A 318 30.36 10.55 20.01
CA HIS A 318 30.33 11.39 21.20
C HIS A 318 29.31 10.88 22.21
N ALA A 319 29.78 10.26 23.29
CA ALA A 319 28.89 9.61 24.27
C ALA A 319 28.00 10.59 25.04
N GLN A 320 28.40 11.86 25.19
CA GLN A 320 27.58 12.88 25.85
C GLN A 320 26.58 13.48 24.84
N VAL A 321 25.38 12.91 24.79
CA VAL A 321 24.35 13.26 23.79
C VAL A 321 23.50 14.46 24.21
N SER A 322 23.38 14.72 25.51
CA SER A 322 22.83 15.95 26.09
C SER A 322 23.55 16.25 27.41
N PRO A 323 23.40 17.44 28.02
CA PRO A 323 24.10 17.74 29.28
C PRO A 323 23.77 16.78 30.44
N GLN A 324 22.61 16.10 30.38
CA GLN A 324 22.15 15.17 31.42
C GLN A 324 22.21 13.70 30.99
N GLN A 325 22.49 13.40 29.72
CA GLN A 325 22.41 12.03 29.20
C GLN A 325 23.71 11.60 28.56
N LEU A 326 24.16 10.41 28.97
CA LEU A 326 25.32 9.72 28.44
C LEU A 326 24.88 8.40 27.79
N LEU A 327 25.29 8.20 26.56
CA LEU A 327 25.07 6.99 25.79
C LEU A 327 26.41 6.44 25.31
N ALA A 328 26.99 5.55 26.10
CA ALA A 328 28.19 4.83 25.71
C ALA A 328 27.93 3.96 24.48
N PHE A 329 28.87 3.93 23.54
CA PHE A 329 28.76 3.13 22.32
C PHE A 329 28.52 1.63 22.62
N SER A 330 29.15 1.13 23.69
CA SER A 330 28.90 -0.21 24.24
C SER A 330 27.42 -0.46 24.55
N SER A 331 26.78 0.44 25.28
CA SER A 331 25.36 0.32 25.64
C SER A 331 24.46 0.42 24.40
N TRP A 332 24.83 1.27 23.44
CA TRP A 332 24.13 1.37 22.17
C TRP A 332 24.18 0.05 21.37
N ILE A 333 25.32 -0.64 21.34
CA ILE A 333 25.45 -1.97 20.71
C ILE A 333 24.58 -3.03 21.40
N ASP A 334 24.46 -3.00 22.73
CA ASP A 334 23.60 -3.96 23.46
C ASP A 334 22.11 -3.76 23.13
N MET A 335 21.69 -2.51 22.92
CA MET A 335 20.34 -2.21 22.45
C MET A 335 20.13 -2.69 21.01
N ILE A 336 21.10 -2.46 20.11
CA ILE A 336 21.09 -2.97 18.73
C ILE A 336 20.94 -4.49 18.70
N LYS A 337 21.65 -5.21 19.57
CA LYS A 337 21.53 -6.68 19.69
C LYS A 337 20.09 -7.11 19.95
N THR A 338 19.41 -6.42 20.87
CA THR A 338 18.01 -6.71 21.19
C THR A 338 17.08 -6.39 20.02
N ILE A 339 17.27 -5.25 19.35
CA ILE A 339 16.52 -4.88 18.14
C ILE A 339 16.72 -5.90 17.02
N GLY A 340 17.97 -6.37 16.84
CA GLY A 340 18.34 -7.38 15.85
C GLY A 340 17.55 -8.68 16.02
N TYR A 341 17.37 -9.17 17.26
CA TYR A 341 16.55 -10.35 17.53
C TYR A 341 15.08 -10.15 17.14
N ILE A 342 14.49 -9.00 17.50
CA ILE A 342 13.08 -8.70 17.19
C ILE A 342 12.87 -8.58 15.68
N ARG A 343 13.81 -7.92 14.97
CA ARG A 343 13.79 -7.86 13.50
C ARG A 343 13.87 -9.25 12.88
N ASN A 344 14.76 -10.11 13.39
CA ASN A 344 14.96 -11.43 12.81
C ASN A 344 13.68 -12.28 12.92
N ASP A 345 13.02 -12.21 14.07
CA ASP A 345 11.70 -12.81 14.25
C ASP A 345 10.67 -12.24 13.26
N ALA A 346 10.65 -10.93 13.04
CA ALA A 346 9.77 -10.30 12.06
C ALA A 346 10.01 -10.80 10.63
N ALA A 347 11.27 -10.91 10.21
CA ALA A 347 11.65 -11.32 8.86
C ALA A 347 11.37 -12.81 8.61
N HIS A 348 11.65 -13.68 9.58
CA HIS A 348 11.54 -15.14 9.38
C HIS A 348 10.17 -15.71 9.74
N LYS A 349 9.57 -15.23 10.83
CA LYS A 349 8.28 -15.76 11.31
C LYS A 349 7.10 -14.99 10.74
N ALA A 350 7.36 -13.89 10.01
CA ALA A 350 6.35 -12.95 9.53
C ALA A 350 5.39 -12.47 10.65
N ASN A 351 5.83 -12.54 11.92
CA ASN A 351 4.99 -12.26 13.07
C ASN A 351 5.80 -11.62 14.20
N VAL A 352 5.29 -10.52 14.73
CA VAL A 352 5.83 -9.87 15.93
C VAL A 352 4.67 -9.55 16.86
N GLU A 353 4.72 -10.09 18.08
CA GLU A 353 3.72 -9.80 19.10
C GLU A 353 3.84 -8.37 19.62
N ARG A 354 2.70 -7.82 20.07
CA ARG A 354 2.60 -6.48 20.66
C ARG A 354 3.69 -6.18 21.69
N LYS A 355 3.98 -7.11 22.61
CA LYS A 355 4.99 -6.93 23.67
C LYS A 355 6.40 -6.76 23.09
N ALA A 356 6.75 -7.55 22.08
CA ALA A 356 8.04 -7.43 21.40
C ALA A 356 8.12 -6.12 20.62
N PHE A 357 7.04 -5.71 19.95
CA PHE A 357 6.98 -4.44 19.24
C PHE A 357 7.07 -3.22 20.18
N GLN A 358 6.36 -3.22 21.32
CA GLN A 358 6.48 -2.15 22.32
C GLN A 358 7.92 -2.04 22.87
N ARG A 359 8.58 -3.18 23.09
CA ARG A 359 9.99 -3.21 23.47
C ARG A 359 10.89 -2.64 22.38
N LEU A 360 10.61 -2.95 21.10
CA LEU A 360 11.31 -2.35 19.97
C LEU A 360 11.17 -0.82 19.99
N ILE A 361 9.95 -0.30 20.08
CA ILE A 361 9.69 1.16 20.08
C ILE A 361 10.44 1.85 21.23
N ALA A 362 10.38 1.29 22.44
CA ALA A 362 11.09 1.83 23.60
C ALA A 362 12.63 1.80 23.45
N LEU A 363 13.17 0.82 22.73
CA LEU A 363 14.60 0.78 22.40
C LEU A 363 14.95 1.71 21.24
N TYR A 364 14.03 1.93 20.31
CA TYR A 364 14.26 2.69 19.10
C TYR A 364 14.28 4.20 19.37
N PHE A 365 13.21 4.71 20.01
CA PHE A 365 13.02 6.12 20.35
C PHE A 365 13.53 6.44 21.75
N GLY A 366 13.50 5.47 22.66
CA GLY A 366 13.75 5.69 24.07
C GLY A 366 12.47 5.57 24.89
N SER A 367 12.58 5.83 26.18
CA SER A 367 11.44 5.88 27.09
C SER A 367 11.82 6.72 28.32
N PRO A 368 10.85 7.14 29.14
CA PRO A 368 11.15 7.83 30.40
C PRO A 368 12.09 7.03 31.33
N VAL A 369 12.11 5.70 31.19
CA VAL A 369 12.95 4.81 32.01
C VAL A 369 14.31 4.53 31.36
N SER A 370 14.35 4.27 30.05
CA SER A 370 15.59 3.97 29.32
C SER A 370 16.36 5.21 28.88
N GLY A 371 15.72 6.40 28.93
CA GLY A 371 16.26 7.63 28.39
C GLY A 371 16.26 7.58 26.87
N ILE A 372 17.45 7.71 26.27
CA ILE A 372 17.64 7.82 24.82
C ILE A 372 17.61 6.44 24.15
N GLY A 373 16.92 6.36 23.02
CA GLY A 373 16.88 5.18 22.17
C GLY A 373 18.07 5.06 21.22
N VAL A 374 18.07 3.98 20.45
CA VAL A 374 19.11 3.65 19.49
C VAL A 374 19.13 4.64 18.33
N PHE A 375 17.96 5.03 17.81
CA PHE A 375 17.89 5.87 16.62
C PHE A 375 18.25 7.31 16.90
N ASN A 376 17.58 7.96 17.87
CA ASN A 376 17.95 9.30 18.33
C ASN A 376 19.35 9.33 18.93
N GLY A 377 19.76 8.30 19.67
CA GLY A 377 21.12 8.16 20.17
C GLY A 377 22.18 8.23 19.07
N LEU A 378 21.98 7.53 17.95
CA LEU A 378 22.88 7.61 16.80
C LEU A 378 22.86 9.00 16.16
N LEU A 379 21.70 9.62 15.98
CA LEU A 379 21.59 10.96 15.39
C LEU A 379 22.22 12.07 16.25
N LEU A 380 22.28 11.87 17.57
CA LEU A 380 22.86 12.83 18.52
C LEU A 380 24.36 12.59 18.73
N ALA A 381 24.78 11.33 18.85
CA ALA A 381 26.15 10.95 19.20
C ALA A 381 27.10 10.96 17.99
N TRP A 382 26.58 10.78 16.77
CA TRP A 382 27.41 10.68 15.56
C TRP A 382 27.97 12.04 15.12
N GLN A 383 29.27 12.07 14.77
CA GLN A 383 29.98 13.27 14.31
C GLN A 383 30.41 13.19 12.83
#